data_AF-A0A3P8KJ15-F1
#
_entry.id   AF-A0A3P8KJ15-F1
#
_cell.length_a   1.000
_cell.length_b   1.000
_cell.length_c   1.000
_cell.angle_alpha   90.00
_cell.angle_beta   90.00
_cell.angle_gamma   90.00
#
_symmetry.space_group_name_H-M   'P 1'
#
loop_
_entity.id
_entity.type
_entity.pdbx_description
1 polymer ?
#
loop_
_entity_poly.entity_id
_entity_poly.type
_entity_poly.pdbx_seq_one_letter_code
_entity_poly.pdbx_strand_id
1 'polypeptide(L)' 'MKQQLSTASSYSEACDMLRSGYVKHVRLNWNIGSDEFFRIASGLVRNRGKNKKR' A
#
# COMPACT_ATOMS: atom_id res chain seq x y z
N MET A 1 -18.49 -3.35 10.78
CA MET A 1 -18.25 -2.85 9.41
C MET A 1 -17.29 -3.80 8.72
N LYS A 2 -17.72 -4.49 7.66
CA LYS A 2 -16.81 -5.37 6.90
C LYS A 2 -15.76 -4.47 6.27
N GLN A 3 -14.50 -4.54 6.73
CA GLN A 3 -13.42 -3.82 6.09
C GLN A 3 -13.34 -4.34 4.66
N GLN A 4 -13.74 -3.52 3.69
CA GLN A 4 -13.65 -3.86 2.29
C GLN A 4 -12.15 -3.88 1.95
N LEU A 5 -11.55 -5.07 2.09
CA LEU A 5 -10.15 -5.32 1.82
C LEU A 5 -9.94 -5.06 0.34
N SER A 6 -9.33 -3.92 0.05
CA SER A 6 -8.97 -3.56 -1.32
C SER A 6 -7.85 -4.50 -1.72
N THR A 7 -8.19 -5.40 -2.64
CA THR A 7 -7.30 -6.45 -3.09
C THR A 7 -6.61 -5.91 -4.33
N ALA A 8 -5.31 -5.65 -4.22
CA ALA A 8 -4.53 -5.31 -5.39
C ALA A 8 -4.18 -6.60 -6.15
N SER A 9 -3.89 -6.43 -7.44
CA SER A 9 -3.34 -7.47 -8.31
C SER A 9 -1.90 -7.18 -8.74
N SER A 10 -1.39 -5.97 -8.44
CA SER A 10 -0.02 -5.56 -8.78
C SER A 10 0.58 -4.56 -7.79
N TYR A 11 1.92 -4.46 -7.77
CA TYR A 11 2.67 -3.49 -6.94
C TYR A 11 2.16 -2.06 -7.11
N SER A 12 2.00 -1.63 -8.37
CA SER A 12 1.60 -0.26 -8.71
C SER A 12 0.22 0.05 -8.15
N GLU A 13 -0.73 -0.88 -8.31
CA GLU A 13 -2.08 -0.75 -7.79
C GLU A 13 -2.10 -0.69 -6.26
N ALA A 14 -1.33 -1.57 -5.58
CA ALA A 14 -1.20 -1.51 -4.13
C ALA A 14 -0.64 -0.17 -3.66
N CYS A 15 0.35 0.36 -4.37
CA CYS A 15 0.97 1.63 -4.05
C CYS A 15 -0.01 2.80 -4.27
N ASP A 16 -0.74 2.82 -5.37
CA ASP A 16 -1.73 3.84 -5.68
C ASP A 16 -2.90 3.81 -4.70
N MET A 17 -3.40 2.63 -4.37
CA MET A 17 -4.43 2.45 -3.34
C MET A 17 -3.99 3.05 -2.00
N LEU A 18 -2.78 2.73 -1.55
CA LEU A 18 -2.25 3.24 -0.27
C LEU A 18 -1.91 4.74 -0.31
N ARG A 19 -1.46 5.25 -1.46
CA ARG A 19 -1.20 6.69 -1.68
C ARG A 19 -2.48 7.52 -1.75
N SER A 20 -3.54 6.94 -2.31
CA SER A 20 -4.84 7.57 -2.43
C SER A 20 -5.44 7.88 -1.04
N GLY A 21 -5.01 7.17 0.01
CA GLY A 21 -5.41 7.43 1.39
C GLY A 21 -6.80 6.91 1.75
N TYR A 22 -7.56 6.42 0.77
CA TYR A 22 -8.87 5.81 0.95
C TYR A 22 -8.81 4.44 1.61
N VAL A 23 -7.68 3.72 1.48
CA VAL A 23 -7.52 2.39 2.05
C VAL A 23 -6.35 2.35 3.03
N LYS A 24 -6.63 1.85 4.24
CA LYS A 24 -5.62 1.62 5.28
C LYS A 24 -4.92 0.27 5.15
N HIS A 25 -5.62 -0.71 4.55
CA HIS A 25 -5.15 -2.07 4.37
C HIS A 25 -5.36 -2.49 2.92
N VAL A 26 -4.31 -3.01 2.31
CA VAL A 26 -4.36 -3.62 0.98
C VAL A 26 -4.02 -5.09 1.13
N ARG A 27 -4.85 -5.95 0.54
CA ARG A 27 -4.56 -7.38 0.40
C ARG A 27 -3.86 -7.60 -0.93
N LEU A 28 -2.81 -8.40 -0.93
CA LEU A 28 -2.03 -8.72 -2.12
C LEU A 28 -2.47 -10.12 -2.55
N ASN A 29 -3.00 -10.27 -3.77
CA ASN A 29 -3.49 -11.56 -4.29
C ASN A 29 -2.44 -12.34 -5.08
N TRP A 30 -1.17 -12.03 -4.88
CA TRP A 30 -0.06 -12.72 -5.55
C TRP A 30 1.07 -12.98 -4.57
N ASN A 31 1.94 -13.91 -4.92
CA ASN A 31 3.11 -14.21 -4.13
C ASN A 31 4.14 -13.09 -4.30
N ILE A 32 4.38 -12.33 -3.24
CA ILE A 32 5.35 -11.24 -3.24
C ILE A 32 6.71 -11.78 -2.82
N GLY A 33 7.71 -11.56 -3.67
CA GLY A 33 9.10 -11.81 -3.30
C GLY A 33 9.55 -10.86 -2.20
N SER A 34 10.58 -11.26 -1.44
CA SER A 34 11.11 -10.47 -0.32
C SER A 34 11.46 -9.03 -0.74
N ASP A 35 12.10 -8.85 -1.90
CA ASP A 35 12.51 -7.53 -2.42
C ASP A 35 11.31 -6.61 -2.72
N GLU A 36 10.26 -7.14 -3.35
CA GLU A 36 9.04 -6.39 -3.63
C GLU A 36 8.31 -5.96 -2.35
N PHE A 37 8.29 -6.82 -1.32
CA PHE A 37 7.73 -6.46 -0.02
C PHE A 37 8.46 -5.24 0.58
N PHE A 38 9.79 -5.26 0.61
CA PHE A 38 10.59 -4.14 1.11
C PHE A 38 10.38 -2.88 0.29
N ARG A 39 10.22 -2.99 -1.04
CA ARG A 39 9.92 -1.85 -1.91
C ARG A 39 8.54 -1.24 -1.66
N ILE A 40 7.52 -2.05 -1.37
CA ILE A 40 6.18 -1.57 -1.00
C ILE A 40 6.28 -0.86 0.36
N ALA A 41 6.84 -1.54 1.37
CA ALA A 41 6.94 -1.02 2.73
C ALA A 41 7.75 0.29 2.78
N SER A 42 8.88 0.35 2.08
CA SER A 42 9.74 1.55 1.98
C SER A 42 9.04 2.71 1.25
N GLY A 43 8.29 2.42 0.18
CA GLY A 43 7.51 3.43 -0.55
C GLY A 43 6.41 4.08 0.30
N LEU A 44 5.79 3.33 1.21
CA LEU A 44 4.76 3.82 2.12
C LEU A 44 5.33 4.70 3.24
N VAL A 45 6.47 4.31 3.80
CA VAL A 45 7.15 5.09 4.84
C VAL A 45 7.57 6.46 4.30
N ARG A 46 8.10 6.52 3.07
CA ARG A 46 8.52 7.77 2.44
C ARG A 46 7.35 8.72 2.12
N ASN A 47 6.17 8.18 1.81
CA ASN A 47 4.97 8.97 1.55
C ASN A 47 4.21 9.38 2.82
N ARG A 48 4.19 8.55 3.88
CA ARG A 48 3.59 8.92 5.18
C ARG A 48 4.29 10.11 5.85
N GLY A 49 5.60 10.27 5.64
CA GLY A 49 6.37 11.40 6.20
C GLY A 49 6.06 12.76 5.57
N LYS A 50 5.44 12.81 4.38
CA LYS A 50 5.14 14.09 3.70
C LYS A 50 3.78 14.69 4.08
N ASN A 51 2.88 13.90 4.66
CA ASN A 51 1.57 14.37 5.15
C ASN A 51 1.56 14.77 6.64
N LYS A 52 2.72 15.13 7.19
CA LYS A 52 2.84 15.82 8.49
C LYS A 52 3.31 17.27 8.27
N LYS A 53 2.50 18.02 7.51
CA LYS A 53 2.56 19.49 7.49
C LYS A 53 1.12 19.97 7.64
N ARG A 54 0.65 20.00 8.89
CA ARG A 54 -0.29 20.96 9.50
C ARG A 54 -0.75 20.44 10.85
#